data_AF-A0A956BTT0-F1
#
_entry.id   AF-A0A956BTT0-F1
#
_cell.length_a   1.000
_cell.length_b   1.000
_cell.length_c   1.000
_cell.angle_alpha   90.00
_cell.angle_beta   90.00
_cell.angle_gamma   90.00
#
_symmetry.space_group_name_H-M   'P 1'
#
loop_
_entity.id
_entity.type
_entity.pdbx_description
1 polymer ?
#
loop_
_entity_poly.entity_id
_entity_poly.type
_entity_poly.pdbx_seq_one_letter_code
_entity_poly.pdbx_strand_id
1 'polypeptide(L)'
;MRQATYHIVDEPTRGPLERVVVNPLWPFLALMVAGSLVGGTWLALNAFAMGSATRRREVAALVAILVGMLVLIVGISVLHRAEVFPTWTLPYVRIGVRVARMLPAYFVFTWQSRSFALFTYVGGEVRNGLWFLLAIFFLSTSALVESGPIARFLFAL
;
A
#
# COMPACT_ATOMS: atom_id res chain seq x y z
N MET A 1 0.61 -23.25 -39.39
CA MET A 1 1.07 -21.86 -39.20
C MET A 1 0.77 -21.47 -37.76
N ARG A 2 1.80 -21.18 -36.93
CA ARG A 2 1.56 -20.63 -35.59
C ARG A 2 1.09 -19.19 -35.77
N GLN A 3 -0.19 -18.92 -35.51
CA GLN A 3 -0.65 -17.53 -35.40
C GLN A 3 0.11 -16.92 -34.22
N ALA A 4 1.01 -15.98 -34.51
CA ALA A 4 1.58 -15.15 -33.47
C ALA A 4 0.44 -14.30 -32.93
N THR A 5 -0.10 -14.67 -31.77
CA THR A 5 -1.04 -13.84 -31.03
C THR A 5 -0.34 -12.52 -30.75
N TYR A 6 -0.79 -11.45 -31.42
CA TYR A 6 -0.27 -10.10 -31.18
C TYR A 6 -0.56 -9.72 -29.74
N HIS A 7 0.49 -9.47 -28.96
CA HIS A 7 0.41 -9.08 -27.56
C HIS A 7 0.95 -7.66 -27.44
N ILE A 8 0.14 -6.73 -26.93
CA ILE A 8 0.56 -5.35 -26.74
C ILE A 8 1.57 -5.32 -25.59
N VAL A 9 2.69 -4.59 -25.73
CA VAL A 9 3.79 -4.61 -24.73
C VAL A 9 3.31 -4.25 -23.31
N ASP A 10 2.28 -3.41 -23.21
CA ASP A 10 1.68 -2.95 -21.95
C ASP A 10 0.49 -3.81 -21.49
N GLU A 11 0.14 -4.86 -22.24
CA GLU A 11 -0.97 -5.74 -21.88
C GLU A 11 -0.60 -6.58 -20.65
N PRO A 12 -1.50 -6.65 -19.65
CA PRO A 12 -1.27 -7.44 -18.45
C PRO A 12 -1.10 -8.93 -18.79
N THR A 13 -0.03 -9.54 -18.29
CA THR A 13 0.24 -10.96 -18.55
C THR A 13 -0.72 -11.82 -17.72
N ARG A 14 -1.50 -12.69 -18.39
CA ARG A 14 -2.39 -13.64 -17.71
C ARG A 14 -1.58 -14.58 -16.83
N GLY A 15 -2.01 -14.74 -15.58
CA GLY A 15 -1.31 -15.54 -14.58
C GLY A 15 -2.27 -16.18 -13.58
N PRO A 16 -1.78 -17.12 -12.75
CA PRO A 16 -2.63 -17.86 -11.80
C PRO A 16 -3.29 -16.96 -10.74
N LEU A 17 -2.70 -15.79 -10.48
CA LEU A 17 -3.17 -14.80 -9.50
C LEU A 17 -4.21 -13.82 -10.09
N GLU A 18 -4.56 -13.94 -11.36
CA GLU A 18 -5.54 -13.06 -12.01
C GLU A 18 -6.90 -13.04 -11.26
N ARG A 19 -7.29 -14.17 -10.68
CA ARG A 19 -8.56 -14.34 -9.96
C ARG A 19 -8.67 -13.55 -8.65
N VAL A 20 -7.56 -13.01 -8.15
CA VAL A 20 -7.53 -12.22 -6.90
C VAL A 20 -7.31 -10.73 -7.15
N VAL A 21 -7.34 -10.29 -8.41
CA VAL A 21 -7.25 -8.88 -8.76
C VAL A 21 -8.42 -8.11 -8.15
N VAL A 22 -8.10 -6.99 -7.53
CA VAL A 22 -9.07 -6.05 -6.98
C VAL A 22 -8.83 -4.65 -7.54
N ASN A 23 -9.85 -3.81 -7.46
CA ASN A 23 -9.68 -2.38 -7.76
C ASN A 23 -8.59 -1.80 -6.82
N PRO A 24 -7.55 -1.13 -7.36
CA PRO A 24 -6.44 -0.55 -6.59
C PRO A 24 -6.86 0.43 -5.49
N LEU A 25 -8.09 0.96 -5.57
CA LEU A 25 -8.69 1.77 -4.52
C LEU A 25 -8.77 1.02 -3.19
N TRP A 26 -9.07 -0.28 -3.18
CA TRP A 26 -9.22 -1.05 -1.93
C TRP A 26 -7.89 -1.23 -1.18
N PRO A 27 -6.79 -1.68 -1.83
CA PRO A 27 -5.48 -1.71 -1.20
C PRO A 27 -4.99 -0.33 -0.76
N PHE A 28 -5.29 0.73 -1.53
CA PHE A 28 -4.94 2.10 -1.16
C PHE A 28 -5.67 2.56 0.12
N LEU A 29 -6.98 2.31 0.22
CA LEU A 29 -7.75 2.58 1.44
C LEU A 29 -7.25 1.75 2.63
N ALA A 30 -6.86 0.49 2.40
CA ALA A 30 -6.25 -0.34 3.43
C ALA A 30 -4.94 0.26 3.95
N LEU A 31 -4.13 0.88 3.08
CA LEU A 31 -2.91 1.60 3.49
C LEU A 31 -3.22 2.81 4.36
N MET A 32 -4.31 3.52 4.07
CA MET A 32 -4.74 4.69 4.87
C MET A 32 -5.21 4.27 6.26
N VAL A 33 -5.96 3.17 6.35
CA VAL A 33 -6.61 2.70 7.58
C VAL A 33 -5.68 1.84 8.44
N ALA A 34 -5.08 0.80 7.86
CA ALA A 34 -4.31 -0.22 8.58
C ALA A 34 -2.78 -0.08 8.39
N GLY A 35 -2.36 0.92 7.61
CA GLY A 35 -0.98 1.35 7.51
C GLY A 35 -0.16 0.72 6.38
N SER A 36 1.09 1.19 6.28
CA SER A 36 2.00 0.91 5.15
C SER A 36 2.30 -0.57 4.95
N LEU A 37 2.31 -1.38 6.01
CA LEU A 37 2.58 -2.81 5.93
C LEU A 37 1.42 -3.57 5.29
N VAL A 38 0.21 -3.45 5.84
CA VAL A 38 -0.96 -4.19 5.37
C VAL A 38 -1.40 -3.69 3.98
N GLY A 39 -1.58 -2.38 3.83
CA GLY A 39 -1.98 -1.82 2.54
C GLY A 39 -0.87 -1.91 1.49
N GLY A 40 0.40 -1.76 1.88
CA GLY A 40 1.53 -1.86 0.96
C GLY A 40 1.75 -3.28 0.45
N THR A 41 1.65 -4.29 1.33
CA THR A 41 1.71 -5.70 0.89
C THR A 41 0.54 -6.04 -0.02
N TRP A 42 -0.67 -5.55 0.27
CA TRP A 42 -1.82 -5.76 -0.62
C TRP A 42 -1.63 -5.05 -1.97
N LEU A 43 -1.13 -3.81 -2.01
CA LEU A 43 -0.78 -3.12 -3.25
C LEU A 43 0.27 -3.90 -4.05
N ALA A 44 1.31 -4.43 -3.40
CA ALA A 44 2.32 -5.25 -4.05
C ALA A 44 1.68 -6.52 -4.65
N LEU A 45 0.89 -7.26 -3.88
CA LEU A 45 0.20 -8.46 -4.34
C LEU A 45 -0.74 -8.15 -5.52
N ASN A 46 -1.46 -7.03 -5.47
CA ASN A 46 -2.35 -6.60 -6.54
C ASN A 46 -1.56 -6.28 -7.83
N ALA A 47 -0.37 -5.67 -7.72
CA ALA A 47 0.54 -5.43 -8.85
C ALA A 47 0.92 -6.73 -9.57
N PHE A 48 1.23 -7.78 -8.80
CA PHE A 48 1.58 -9.09 -9.33
C PHE A 48 0.36 -9.82 -9.89
N ALA A 49 -0.78 -9.75 -9.21
CA ALA A 49 -2.04 -10.36 -9.64
C ALA A 49 -2.52 -9.81 -10.99
N MET A 50 -2.43 -8.49 -11.17
CA MET A 50 -2.77 -7.82 -12.43
C MET A 50 -1.74 -8.04 -13.54
N GLY A 51 -0.55 -8.55 -13.24
CA GLY A 51 0.52 -8.62 -14.25
C GLY A 51 1.01 -7.25 -14.72
N SER A 52 1.01 -6.25 -13.83
CA SER A 52 1.34 -4.85 -14.18
C SER A 52 2.73 -4.72 -14.81
N ALA A 53 2.82 -4.02 -15.95
CA ALA A 53 4.10 -3.71 -16.61
C ALA A 53 5.03 -2.89 -15.69
N THR A 54 4.45 -2.06 -14.82
CA THR A 54 5.18 -1.21 -13.86
C THR A 54 5.46 -1.88 -12.51
N ARG A 55 5.17 -3.19 -12.34
CA ARG A 55 5.29 -3.89 -11.04
C ARG A 55 6.63 -3.68 -10.31
N ARG A 56 7.74 -3.62 -11.04
CA ARG A 56 9.07 -3.38 -10.43
C ARG A 56 9.18 -1.99 -9.80
N ARG A 57 8.65 -0.97 -10.48
CA ARG A 57 8.60 0.41 -9.98
C ARG A 57 7.64 0.53 -8.80
N GLU A 58 6.50 -0.14 -8.87
CA GLU A 58 5.52 -0.19 -7.78
C GLU A 58 6.12 -0.81 -6.52
N VAL A 59 6.74 -1.99 -6.63
CA VAL A 59 7.40 -2.66 -5.49
C VAL A 59 8.54 -1.81 -4.94
N ALA A 60 9.37 -1.21 -5.81
CA ALA A 60 10.44 -0.32 -5.36
C ALA A 60 9.90 0.89 -4.57
N ALA A 61 8.81 1.50 -5.02
CA ALA A 61 8.15 2.60 -4.30
C ALA A 61 7.59 2.14 -2.96
N LEU A 62 6.97 0.96 -2.88
CA LEU A 62 6.46 0.39 -1.64
C LEU A 62 7.58 0.09 -0.63
N VAL A 63 8.71 -0.45 -1.09
CA VAL A 63 9.90 -0.65 -0.26
C VAL A 63 10.45 0.69 0.23
N ALA A 64 10.51 1.70 -0.65
CA ALA A 64 10.94 3.05 -0.27
C ALA A 64 10.04 3.67 0.79
N ILE A 65 8.72 3.41 0.76
CA ILE A 65 7.79 3.81 1.84
C ILE A 65 8.18 3.16 3.16
N LEU A 66 8.40 1.84 3.18
CA LEU A 66 8.75 1.12 4.41
C LEU A 66 10.07 1.63 5.00
N VAL A 67 11.10 1.80 4.16
CA VAL A 67 12.39 2.33 4.58
C VAL A 67 12.26 3.79 5.05
N GLY A 68 11.53 4.62 4.32
CA GLY A 68 11.29 6.02 4.69
C GLY A 68 10.55 6.15 6.01
N MET A 69 9.57 5.31 6.27
CA MET A 69 8.86 5.25 7.55
C MET A 69 9.81 4.85 8.69
N LEU A 70 10.66 3.83 8.49
CA LEU A 70 11.66 3.42 9.47
C LEU A 70 12.62 4.58 9.81
N VAL A 71 13.13 5.27 8.79
CA VAL A 71 14.02 6.43 8.96
C VAL A 71 13.31 7.55 9.73
N LEU A 72 12.07 7.86 9.39
CA LEU A 72 11.29 8.88 10.11
C LEU A 72 11.07 8.49 11.57
N ILE A 73 10.71 7.23 11.85
CA ILE A 73 10.50 6.74 13.23
C ILE A 73 11.78 6.87 14.05
N VAL A 74 12.90 6.40 13.52
CA VAL A 74 14.20 6.48 14.21
C VAL A 74 14.61 7.94 14.40
N GLY A 75 14.50 8.77 13.36
CA GLY A 75 14.85 10.18 13.41
C GLY A 75 14.02 10.96 14.44
N ILE A 76 12.69 10.78 14.44
CA ILE A 76 11.80 11.39 15.44
C ILE A 76 12.15 10.90 16.84
N SER A 77 12.45 9.61 17.01
CA SER A 77 12.81 9.04 18.32
C SER A 77 14.12 9.63 18.87
N VAL A 78 15.12 9.80 18.02
CA VAL A 78 16.41 10.41 18.38
C VAL A 78 16.22 11.89 18.74
N LEU A 79 15.52 12.66 17.89
CA LEU A 79 15.27 14.07 18.15
C LEU A 79 14.42 14.30 19.39
N HIS A 80 13.47 13.40 19.67
CA HIS A 80 12.67 13.46 20.89
C HIS A 80 13.51 13.22 22.15
N ARG A 81 14.42 12.25 22.12
CA ARG A 81 15.35 11.99 23.24
C ARG A 81 16.36 13.11 23.46
N ALA A 82 16.71 13.84 22.40
CA ALA A 82 17.57 15.02 22.45
C ALA A 82 16.82 16.30 22.87
N GLU A 83 15.53 16.20 23.25
CA GLU A 83 14.69 17.32 23.68
C GLU A 83 14.59 18.47 22.66
N VAL A 84 14.82 18.19 21.37
CA VAL A 84 14.78 19.19 20.29
C VAL A 84 13.38 19.78 20.11
N PHE A 85 12.34 19.01 20.45
CA PHE A 85 10.96 19.48 20.44
C PHE A 85 10.16 19.01 21.65
N PRO A 86 9.20 19.82 22.12
CA PRO A 86 8.34 19.47 23.24
C PRO A 86 7.42 18.28 22.95
N THR A 87 7.06 17.51 23.99
CA THR A 87 6.14 16.36 23.90
C THR A 87 4.77 16.70 23.29
N TRP A 88 4.26 17.93 23.50
CA TRP A 88 2.98 18.36 22.94
C TRP A 88 2.97 18.45 21.41
N THR A 89 4.14 18.48 20.76
CA THR A 89 4.26 18.50 19.29
C THR A 89 4.09 17.12 18.65
N LEU A 90 4.23 16.04 19.43
CA LEU A 90 4.20 14.66 18.92
C LEU A 90 2.93 14.30 18.11
N PRO A 91 1.71 14.74 18.49
CA PRO A 91 0.51 14.50 17.67
C PRO A 91 0.60 15.09 16.26
N TYR A 92 1.22 16.27 16.10
CA TYR A 92 1.38 16.93 14.80
C TYR A 92 2.42 16.22 13.93
N VAL A 93 3.52 15.77 14.55
CA VAL A 93 4.53 14.96 13.87
C VAL A 93 3.91 13.68 13.30
N ARG A 94 3.00 13.02 14.04
CA ARG A 94 2.27 11.83 13.55
C ARG A 94 1.44 12.12 12.30
N ILE A 95 0.76 13.27 12.25
CA ILE A 95 0.02 13.68 11.05
C ILE A 95 0.98 13.85 9.88
N GLY A 96 2.13 14.50 10.10
CA GLY A 96 3.17 14.65 9.08
C GLY A 96 3.66 13.31 8.52
N VAL A 97 3.93 12.33 9.38
CA VAL A 97 4.37 10.99 8.95
C VAL A 97 3.27 10.27 8.15
N ARG A 98 2.01 10.37 8.59
CA ARG A 98 0.87 9.79 7.84
C ARG A 98 0.74 10.39 6.45
N VAL A 99 0.92 11.70 6.31
CA VAL A 99 0.90 12.36 4.99
C VAL A 99 2.11 11.94 4.15
N ALA A 100 3.29 11.84 4.77
CA ALA A 100 4.53 11.47 4.08
C ALA A 100 4.46 10.08 3.42
N ARG A 101 3.78 9.09 4.03
CA ARG A 101 3.54 7.79 3.38
C ARG A 101 2.48 7.84 2.28
N MET A 102 1.50 8.73 2.39
CA MET A 102 0.38 8.78 1.45
C MET A 102 0.79 9.27 0.07
N LEU A 103 1.76 10.20 0.00
CA LEU A 103 2.27 10.71 -1.28
C LEU A 103 2.81 9.60 -2.22
N PRO A 104 3.82 8.81 -1.84
CA PRO A 104 4.31 7.70 -2.65
C PRO A 104 3.26 6.61 -2.86
N ALA A 105 2.39 6.34 -1.87
CA ALA A 105 1.29 5.38 -2.04
C ALA A 105 0.28 5.83 -3.11
N TYR A 106 0.01 7.12 -3.19
CA TYR A 106 -0.85 7.70 -4.22
C TYR A 106 -0.22 7.54 -5.62
N PHE A 107 1.09 7.73 -5.77
CA PHE A 107 1.78 7.43 -7.03
C PHE A 107 1.62 5.96 -7.44
N VAL A 108 1.84 5.02 -6.51
CA VAL A 108 1.61 3.59 -6.78
C VAL A 108 0.17 3.31 -7.19
N PHE A 109 -0.80 3.90 -6.48
CA PHE A 109 -2.22 3.81 -6.85
C PHE A 109 -2.46 4.30 -8.28
N THR A 110 -1.94 5.48 -8.66
CA THR A 110 -2.15 6.02 -10.02
C THR A 110 -1.53 5.15 -11.12
N TRP A 111 -0.38 4.53 -10.87
CA TRP A 111 0.21 3.56 -11.80
C TRP A 111 -0.66 2.32 -11.92
N GLN A 112 -1.12 1.77 -10.80
CA GLN A 112 -2.00 0.62 -10.77
C GLN A 112 -3.36 0.89 -11.41
N SER A 113 -3.93 2.10 -11.28
CA SER A 113 -5.20 2.45 -11.93
C SER A 113 -5.13 2.32 -13.45
N ARG A 114 -3.98 2.65 -14.07
CA ARG A 114 -3.77 2.50 -15.51
C ARG A 114 -3.71 1.02 -15.91
N SER A 115 -2.91 0.24 -15.19
CA SER A 115 -2.81 -1.21 -15.41
C SER A 115 -4.15 -1.93 -15.19
N PHE A 116 -4.90 -1.49 -14.17
CA PHE A 116 -6.22 -2.02 -13.86
C PHE A 116 -7.24 -1.70 -14.97
N ALA A 117 -7.22 -0.49 -15.53
CA ALA A 117 -8.11 -0.14 -16.64
C ALA A 117 -7.86 -1.04 -17.86
N LEU A 118 -6.59 -1.29 -18.20
CA LEU A 118 -6.20 -2.22 -19.26
C LEU A 118 -6.64 -3.65 -18.94
N PHE A 119 -6.44 -4.11 -17.71
CA PHE A 119 -6.87 -5.43 -17.25
C PHE A 119 -8.38 -5.64 -17.41
N THR A 120 -9.19 -4.65 -17.03
CA THR A 120 -10.64 -4.71 -17.23
C THR A 120 -11.05 -4.64 -18.71
N TYR A 121 -10.30 -3.88 -19.51
CA TYR A 121 -10.57 -3.75 -20.94
C TYR A 121 -10.38 -5.08 -21.70
N VAL A 122 -9.37 -5.87 -21.32
CA VAL A 122 -9.13 -7.22 -21.91
C VAL A 122 -10.03 -8.32 -21.34
N GLY A 123 -11.03 -7.96 -20.52
CA GLY A 123 -12.00 -8.89 -19.96
C GLY A 123 -11.55 -9.60 -18.67
N GLY A 124 -10.56 -9.06 -17.96
CA GLY A 124 -10.10 -9.60 -16.68
C GLY A 124 -11.19 -9.54 -15.59
N GLU A 125 -11.33 -10.61 -14.82
CA GLU A 125 -12.30 -10.68 -13.71
C GLU A 125 -11.81 -9.89 -12.50
N VAL A 126 -12.66 -9.02 -11.94
CA VAL A 126 -12.33 -8.20 -10.77
C VAL A 126 -13.12 -8.65 -9.56
N ARG A 127 -12.43 -8.84 -8.43
CA ARG A 127 -13.07 -9.12 -7.14
C ARG A 127 -13.36 -7.86 -6.35
N ASN A 128 -14.41 -7.95 -5.55
CA ASN A 128 -14.76 -6.90 -4.60
C ASN A 128 -13.82 -6.97 -3.38
N GLY A 129 -12.98 -5.96 -3.21
CA GLY A 129 -12.04 -5.85 -2.09
C GLY A 129 -12.66 -5.36 -0.78
N LEU A 130 -13.92 -4.89 -0.80
CA LEU A 130 -14.58 -4.30 0.37
C LEU A 130 -14.56 -5.22 1.61
N TRP A 131 -14.87 -6.51 1.43
CA TRP A 131 -14.92 -7.45 2.56
C TRP A 131 -13.57 -7.63 3.25
N PHE A 132 -12.49 -7.67 2.46
CA PHE A 132 -11.14 -7.76 3.02
C PHE A 132 -10.71 -6.45 3.70
N LEU A 133 -11.10 -5.30 3.13
CA LEU A 133 -10.89 -4.00 3.78
C LEU A 133 -11.61 -3.92 5.14
N LEU A 134 -12.87 -4.36 5.22
CA LEU A 134 -13.63 -4.38 6.47
C LEU A 134 -12.99 -5.31 7.50
N ALA A 135 -12.55 -6.51 7.09
CA ALA A 135 -11.84 -7.43 7.97
C ALA A 135 -10.56 -6.78 8.53
N ILE A 136 -9.76 -6.16 7.66
CA ILE A 136 -8.54 -5.41 8.05
C ILE A 136 -8.88 -4.26 9.01
N PHE A 137 -9.94 -3.50 8.75
CA PHE A 137 -10.36 -2.39 9.61
C PHE A 137 -10.66 -2.88 11.04
N PHE A 138 -11.49 -3.91 11.18
CA PHE A 138 -11.83 -4.46 12.50
C PHE A 138 -10.63 -5.11 13.20
N LEU A 139 -9.78 -5.83 12.47
CA LEU A 139 -8.55 -6.42 13.03
C LEU A 139 -7.54 -5.36 13.46
N SER A 140 -7.39 -4.28 12.70
CA SER A 140 -6.47 -3.20 13.04
C SER A 140 -6.92 -2.42 14.28
N THR A 141 -8.23 -2.22 14.43
CA THR A 141 -8.79 -1.54 15.59
C THR A 141 -8.72 -2.39 16.85
N SER A 142 -8.99 -3.70 16.76
CA SER A 142 -8.82 -4.61 17.91
C SER A 142 -7.36 -4.76 18.33
N ALA A 143 -6.42 -4.91 17.38
CA ALA A 143 -4.99 -5.00 17.68
C ALA A 143 -4.43 -3.72 18.32
N LEU A 144 -4.96 -2.55 17.96
CA LEU A 144 -4.60 -1.28 18.60
C LEU A 144 -5.07 -1.19 20.07
N VAL A 145 -6.19 -1.83 20.40
CA VAL A 145 -6.71 -1.86 21.79
C VAL A 145 -5.82 -2.72 22.67
N GLU A 146 -5.39 -3.88 22.19
CA GLU A 146 -4.60 -4.85 22.97
C GLU A 146 -3.09 -4.57 23.02
N SER A 147 -2.57 -3.74 22.11
CA SER A 147 -1.13 -3.51 22.01
C SER A 147 -0.59 -2.46 23.00
N GLY A 148 0.64 -2.68 23.49
CA GLY A 148 1.36 -1.74 24.37
C GLY A 148 1.71 -0.41 23.68
N PRO A 149 2.19 0.61 24.43
CA PRO A 149 2.33 1.99 23.93
C PRO A 149 3.25 2.12 22.70
N ILE A 150 4.28 1.30 22.59
CA ILE A 150 5.20 1.27 21.44
C ILE A 150 4.52 0.65 20.21
N ALA A 151 3.77 -0.43 20.38
CA ALA A 151 3.05 -1.07 19.29
C ALA A 151 1.86 -0.20 18.81
N ARG A 152 1.19 0.52 19.72
CA ARG A 152 0.23 1.57 19.35
C ARG A 152 0.87 2.68 18.53
N PHE A 153 2.10 3.08 18.85
CA PHE A 153 2.82 4.09 18.08
C PHE A 153 3.17 3.59 16.66
N LEU A 154 3.60 2.33 16.52
CA LEU A 154 3.94 1.72 15.24
C LEU A 154 2.72 1.41 14.35
N PHE A 155 1.57 1.02 14.95
CA PHE A 155 0.32 0.79 14.22
C PHE A 155 -0.45 2.09 13.91
N ALA A 156 -0.29 3.14 14.73
CA ALA A 156 -0.96 4.43 14.50
C ALA A 156 -0.22 5.34 13.51
N LEU A 157 1.03 5.01 13.14
CA LEU A 157 1.81 5.71 12.11
C LEU A 157 1.57 5.13 10.73
#